data_AF-A0A0D0D8J4-F1
#
_entry.id   AF-A0A0D0D8J4-F1
#
_cell.length_a   1.000
_cell.length_b   1.000
_cell.length_c   1.000
_cell.angle_alpha   90.00
_cell.angle_beta   90.00
_cell.angle_gamma   90.00
#
_symmetry.space_group_name_H-M   'P 1'
#
loop_
_entity.id
_entity.type
_entity.pdbx_description
1 polymer ?
#
loop_
_entity_poly.entity_id
_entity_poly.type
_entity_poly.pdbx_seq_one_letter_code
_entity_poly.pdbx_strand_id
1 'polypeptide(L)' 'YPLAIVDRLLSVYGANGGCAYDIGCAFAKTVNNSSLGPKVHMLNLRFMVGSFHGHAHNHKCQLDWHPMYIKGTGHT' A
#
# COMPACT_ATOMS: atom_id res chain seq x y z
N TYR A 1 -3.23 -12.27 10.13
CA TYR A 1 -1.82 -11.89 10.28
C TYR A 1 -1.45 -10.55 9.63
N PRO A 2 -1.70 -10.29 8.33
CA PRO A 2 -1.18 -9.10 7.67
C PRO A 2 -1.77 -7.77 8.21
N LEU A 3 -3.01 -7.78 8.73
CA LEU A 3 -3.59 -6.61 9.41
C LEU A 3 -2.79 -6.22 10.67
N ALA A 4 -2.38 -7.19 11.49
CA ALA A 4 -1.58 -6.92 12.69
C ALA A 4 -0.20 -6.35 12.35
N ILE A 5 0.41 -6.83 11.26
CA ILE A 5 1.67 -6.28 10.73
C ILE A 5 1.46 -4.82 10.31
N VAL A 6 0.41 -4.51 9.54
CA VAL A 6 0.09 -3.13 9.14
C VAL A 6 -0.13 -2.24 10.35
N ASP A 7 -0.88 -2.70 11.36
CA ASP A 7 -1.09 -1.91 12.58
C ASP A 7 0.22 -1.61 13.32
N ARG A 8 1.14 -2.58 13.37
CA ARG A 8 2.47 -2.37 13.94
C ARG A 8 3.29 -1.37 13.12
N LEU A 9 3.30 -1.49 11.78
CA LEU A 9 4.00 -0.57 10.89
C LEU A 9 3.48 0.86 11.05
N LEU A 10 2.16 1.05 11.09
CA LEU A 10 1.52 2.35 11.33
C LEU A 10 1.94 2.96 12.66
N SER A 11 2.06 2.13 13.70
CA SER A 11 2.43 2.59 15.03
C SER A 11 3.91 2.96 15.16
N VAL A 12 4.78 2.34 14.35
CA VAL A 12 6.24 2.57 14.39
C VAL A 12 6.64 3.73 13.47
N TYR A 13 6.12 3.75 12.23
CA TYR A 13 6.56 4.70 11.20
C TYR A 13 5.67 5.94 11.09
N GLY A 14 4.43 5.89 11.60
CA GLY A 14 3.54 7.05 11.63
C GLY A 14 3.01 7.44 10.25
N ALA A 15 2.92 8.75 10.02
CA ALA A 15 2.23 9.33 8.86
C ALA A 15 3.03 9.22 7.56
N ASN A 16 2.32 9.15 6.44
CA ASN A 16 2.84 9.12 5.06
C ASN A 16 3.77 7.93 4.78
N GLY A 17 3.55 6.81 5.47
CA GLY A 17 4.29 5.57 5.24
C GLY A 17 3.92 4.90 3.91
N GLY A 18 4.89 4.19 3.34
CA GLY A 18 4.69 3.32 2.18
C GLY A 18 4.80 1.83 2.57
N CYS A 19 4.00 0.97 1.96
CA CYS A 19 4.07 -0.49 2.16
C CYS A 19 4.01 -1.23 0.82
N ALA A 20 5.14 -1.80 0.40
CA ALA A 20 5.19 -2.67 -0.77
C ALA A 20 4.70 -4.07 -0.40
N TYR A 21 3.68 -4.55 -1.11
CA TYR A 21 3.12 -5.88 -0.90
C TYR A 21 2.63 -6.43 -2.24
N ASP A 22 2.90 -7.70 -2.53
CA ASP A 22 2.61 -8.30 -3.84
C ASP A 22 1.13 -8.12 -4.26
N ILE A 23 0.23 -8.27 -3.29
CA ILE A 23 -1.22 -8.06 -3.48
C ILE A 23 -1.68 -6.70 -2.92
N GLY A 24 -0.81 -5.70 -2.83
CA GLY A 24 -1.10 -4.39 -2.21
C GLY A 24 -2.36 -3.71 -2.74
N CYS A 25 -2.65 -3.85 -4.04
CA CYS A 25 -3.84 -3.30 -4.68
C CYS A 25 -5.16 -3.91 -4.15
N ALA A 26 -5.18 -5.22 -3.89
CA ALA A 26 -6.33 -5.92 -3.32
C ALA A 26 -6.36 -5.75 -1.80
N PHE A 27 -5.20 -5.88 -1.16
CA PHE A 27 -5.08 -5.82 0.29
C PHE A 27 -5.40 -4.43 0.85
N ALA A 28 -5.15 -3.36 0.09
CA ALA A 28 -5.61 -2.02 0.47
C ALA A 28 -7.12 -1.97 0.72
N LYS A 29 -7.93 -2.69 -0.07
CA LYS A 29 -9.38 -2.80 0.16
C LYS A 29 -9.69 -3.54 1.46
N THR A 30 -9.00 -4.65 1.71
CA THR A 30 -9.15 -5.41 2.96
C THR A 30 -8.82 -4.56 4.18
N VAL A 31 -7.73 -3.80 4.13
CA VAL A 31 -7.27 -2.94 5.21
C VAL A 31 -8.26 -1.79 5.45
N ASN A 32 -8.71 -1.11 4.39
CA ASN A 32 -9.68 -0.01 4.49
C ASN A 32 -11.04 -0.46 5.04
N ASN A 33 -11.45 -1.71 4.75
CA ASN A 33 -12.69 -2.28 5.27
C ASN A 33 -12.54 -2.96 6.64
N SER A 34 -11.37 -2.88 7.26
CA SER A 34 -11.12 -3.43 8.60
C SER A 34 -11.22 -2.35 9.68
N SER A 35 -11.07 -2.75 10.95
CA SER A 35 -10.95 -1.80 12.07
C SER A 35 -9.77 -0.83 11.95
N LEU A 36 -8.79 -1.12 11.08
CA LEU A 36 -7.64 -0.24 10.83
C LEU A 36 -7.92 0.86 9.80
N GLY A 37 -9.02 0.79 9.05
CA GLY A 37 -9.35 1.76 8.00
C GLY A 37 -9.20 3.22 8.45
N PRO A 38 -9.84 3.65 9.56
CA PRO A 38 -9.68 5.02 10.06
C PRO A 38 -8.23 5.42 10.35
N LYS A 39 -7.43 4.52 10.94
CA LYS A 39 -6.02 4.76 11.26
C LYS A 39 -5.16 4.85 9.99
N VAL A 40 -5.43 4.00 9.01
CA VAL A 40 -4.77 3.96 7.70
C VAL A 40 -5.03 5.24 6.92
N HIS A 41 -6.28 5.70 6.91
CA HIS A 41 -6.65 6.98 6.30
C HIS A 41 -6.02 8.17 7.02
N MET A 42 -6.07 8.20 8.36
CA MET A 42 -5.47 9.26 9.17
C MET A 42 -3.95 9.37 8.97
N LEU A 43 -3.26 8.23 8.89
CA LEU A 43 -1.80 8.18 8.70
C LEU A 43 -1.39 8.20 7.22
N ASN A 44 -2.34 8.30 6.29
CA ASN A 44 -2.08 8.35 4.85
C ASN A 44 -1.13 7.23 4.37
N LEU A 45 -1.39 5.98 4.76
CA LEU A 45 -0.57 4.84 4.35
C LEU A 45 -0.80 4.53 2.86
N ARG A 46 0.29 4.45 2.08
CA ARG A 46 0.26 4.10 0.66
C ARG A 46 0.75 2.68 0.41
N PHE A 47 -0.13 1.79 -0.05
CA PHE A 47 0.31 0.48 -0.56
C PHE A 47 0.88 0.58 -1.98
N MET A 48 1.78 -0.34 -2.30
CA MET A 48 2.46 -0.48 -3.59
C MET A 48 2.53 -1.95 -4.01
N VAL A 49 2.69 -2.21 -5.31
CA VAL A 49 2.90 -3.55 -5.89
C VAL A 49 4.22 -3.61 -6.67
N GLY A 50 4.74 -4.82 -6.89
CA GLY A 50 5.97 -5.03 -7.66
C GLY A 50 5.82 -4.82 -9.17
N SER A 51 6.95 -4.72 -9.88
CA SER A 51 7.00 -4.39 -11.32
C SER A 51 6.29 -5.36 -12.25
N PHE A 52 6.18 -6.62 -11.88
CA PHE A 52 5.53 -7.64 -12.70
C PHE A 52 4.01 -7.75 -12.46
N HIS A 53 3.47 -7.04 -11.48
CA HIS A 53 2.06 -7.15 -11.10
C HIS A 53 1.11 -6.76 -12.25
N GLY A 54 1.46 -5.72 -13.02
CA GLY A 54 0.69 -5.27 -14.17
C GLY A 54 0.52 -6.31 -15.29
N HIS A 55 1.52 -7.18 -15.50
CA HIS A 55 1.45 -8.25 -16.48
C HIS A 55 0.46 -9.35 -16.05
N ALA A 56 0.44 -9.67 -14.76
CA ALA A 56 -0.45 -10.69 -14.20
C ALA A 56 -1.90 -10.19 -14.00
N HIS A 57 -2.08 -8.89 -13.76
CA HIS A 57 -3.39 -8.33 -13.39
C HIS A 57 -3.99 -7.43 -14.47
N ASN A 58 -3.40 -6.26 -14.70
CA ASN A 58 -3.69 -5.35 -15.82
C ASN A 58 -2.80 -4.10 -15.76
N HIS A 59 -2.63 -3.44 -16.90
CA HIS A 59 -1.86 -2.21 -17.02
C HIS A 59 -2.35 -1.08 -16.10
N LYS A 60 -3.67 -0.92 -15.92
CA LYS A 60 -4.21 0.14 -15.06
C LYS A 60 -3.77 -0.03 -13.60
N CYS A 61 -3.78 -1.26 -13.09
CA CYS A 61 -3.30 -1.57 -11.75
C CYS A 61 -1.81 -1.22 -11.59
N GLN A 62 -0.99 -1.44 -12.63
CA GLN A 62 0.41 -1.02 -12.61
C GLN A 62 0.54 0.50 -12.45
N LEU A 63 -0.19 1.28 -13.23
CA LEU A 63 -0.10 2.74 -13.21
C LEU A 63 -0.47 3.31 -11.85
N ASP A 64 -1.49 2.76 -11.21
CA ASP A 64 -1.94 3.24 -9.91
C ASP A 64 -0.97 2.82 -8.79
N TRP A 65 -0.48 1.58 -8.78
CA TRP A 65 0.15 0.95 -7.60
C TRP A 65 1.65 0.72 -7.71
N HIS A 66 2.28 0.93 -8.87
CA HIS A 66 3.71 0.72 -9.02
C HIS A 66 4.53 1.87 -8.40
N PRO A 67 5.62 1.58 -7.65
CA PRO A 67 6.44 2.60 -6.99
C PRO A 67 6.93 3.72 -7.91
N MET A 68 7.26 3.44 -9.18
CA MET A 68 7.70 4.48 -10.12
C MET A 68 6.69 5.60 -10.35
N TYR A 69 5.39 5.36 -10.14
CA TYR A 69 4.33 6.36 -10.34
C TYR A 69 3.83 6.97 -9.02
N ILE A 70 4.48 6.63 -7.91
CA ILE A 70 4.12 7.10 -6.56
C ILE A 70 5.26 7.95 -6.02
N LYS A 71 4.97 9.21 -5.73
CA LYS A 71 5.94 10.15 -5.18
C LYS A 71 6.42 9.70 -3.79
N GLY A 72 7.71 9.91 -3.50
CA GLY A 72 8.30 9.60 -2.18
C GLY A 72 8.85 8.17 -2.04
N THR A 73 9.00 7.46 -3.16
CA THR A 73 9.50 6.07 -3.20
C THR A 73 10.98 5.96 -3.56
N GLY A 74 11.74 7.07 -3.47
CA GLY A 74 13.16 7.12 -3.80
C GLY A 74 13.45 7.32 -5.29
N HIS A 75 12.41 7.53 -6.10
CA HIS A 75 12.52 8.05 -7.45
C HIS A 75 12.17 9.55 -7.42
N THR A 76 13.16 10.38 -7.73
CA THR A 76 13.19 11.87 -7.69
C THR A 76 13.12 12.53 -6.32
#